data_AF-K7FBJ8-F1
#
_entry.id   AF-K7FBJ8-F1
#
_cell.length_a   1.000
_cell.length_b   1.000
_cell.length_c   1.000
_cell.angle_alpha   90.00
_cell.angle_beta   90.00
_cell.angle_gamma   90.00
#
_symmetry.space_group_name_H-M   'P 1'
#
loop_
_entity.id
_entity.type
_entity.pdbx_description
1 polymer ?
#
loop_
_entity_poly.entity_id
_entity_poly.type
_entity_poly.pdbx_seq_one_letter_code
_entity_poly.pdbx_strand_id
1 'polypeptide(L)'
;MDGHGSFGTNRPHPANCSLLRQVTSQESLELGSAEAEDPALAAAKKIKLEMKEKKEKKHKVDEDEIQKMQILVSSFSEEQLNRYEMYRRSAFPKAAIKRLVQSITGTSVSQNVVIAMSGISKVFVGEVVEEALDVCEKWGELPPLQPKHMREAVRRLKSRGQIPNSKYKKITFH
;
A
#
# COMPACT_ATOMS: atom_id res chain seq x y z
N MET A 1 7.79 57.91 14.31
CA MET A 1 7.92 57.70 15.77
C MET A 1 6.84 56.71 16.15
N ASP A 2 6.97 55.42 15.87
CA ASP A 2 7.76 54.36 16.54
C ASP A 2 6.68 53.33 16.95
N GLY A 3 6.78 52.03 16.77
CA GLY A 3 7.88 51.20 16.33
C GLY A 3 7.39 49.79 15.99
N HIS A 4 8.33 49.02 15.48
CA HIS A 4 8.26 47.64 15.00
C HIS A 4 7.78 46.61 16.05
N GLY A 5 7.13 45.56 15.56
CA GLY A 5 6.86 44.32 16.29
C GLY A 5 6.80 43.12 15.34
N SER A 6 7.98 42.70 14.85
CA SER A 6 8.17 41.49 14.05
C SER A 6 7.92 40.23 14.89
N PHE A 7 6.96 39.39 14.50
CA PHE A 7 6.89 38.01 14.96
C PHE A 7 7.36 37.07 13.85
N GLY A 8 8.68 36.84 13.86
CA GLY A 8 9.28 35.68 13.20
C GLY A 8 9.06 34.45 14.07
N THR A 9 8.37 33.45 13.54
CA THR A 9 8.40 32.09 14.10
C THR A 9 9.04 31.17 13.06
N ASN A 10 10.27 30.79 13.41
CA ASN A 10 11.07 29.76 12.77
C ASN A 10 10.24 28.48 12.56
N ARG A 11 10.09 28.06 11.30
CA ARG A 11 9.57 26.74 10.96
C ARG A 11 10.76 25.78 10.89
N PRO A 12 10.82 24.72 11.72
CA PRO A 12 11.93 23.78 11.65
C PRO A 12 11.79 22.89 10.42
N HIS A 13 12.89 22.78 9.68
CA HIS A 13 13.15 21.81 8.65
C HIS A 13 13.13 20.39 9.27
N PRO A 14 12.39 19.40 8.75
CA PRO A 14 12.64 18.01 9.12
C PRO A 14 13.64 17.42 8.12
N ALA A 15 14.93 17.60 8.41
CA ALA A 15 15.96 16.67 7.97
C ALA A 15 15.98 15.50 8.97
N ASN A 16 15.29 14.40 8.66
CA ASN A 16 15.67 13.05 9.09
C ASN A 16 14.69 12.02 8.52
N CYS A 17 15.04 11.38 7.40
CA CYS A 17 14.25 10.32 6.78
C CYS A 17 14.85 8.91 7.05
N SER A 18 15.53 8.73 8.18
CA SER A 18 16.23 7.47 8.52
C SER A 18 15.58 6.63 9.63
N LEU A 19 14.45 7.04 10.21
CA LEU A 19 13.89 6.36 11.37
C LEU A 19 12.47 5.85 11.16
N LEU A 20 12.31 4.83 10.31
CA LEU A 20 11.14 3.95 10.35
C LEU A 20 11.50 2.52 9.93
N ARG A 21 12.48 1.94 10.63
CA ARG A 21 12.85 0.52 10.50
C ARG A 21 12.81 -0.24 11.83
N GLN A 22 12.07 0.25 12.81
CA GLN A 22 11.92 -0.39 14.12
C GLN A 22 10.47 -0.29 14.59
N VAL A 23 9.61 -1.17 14.10
CA VAL A 23 8.41 -1.59 14.84
C VAL A 23 7.88 -2.86 14.18
N THR A 24 8.42 -4.01 14.60
CA THR A 24 7.71 -5.30 14.75
C THR A 24 8.72 -6.35 15.23
N SER A 25 9.27 -6.15 16.42
CA SER A 25 10.03 -7.18 17.12
C SER A 25 9.79 -7.01 18.61
N GLN A 26 8.71 -7.61 19.12
CA GLN A 26 8.66 -8.28 20.44
C GLN A 26 7.22 -8.65 20.82
N GLU A 27 7.00 -9.95 20.94
CA GLU A 27 6.40 -10.65 22.10
C GLU A 27 6.63 -12.16 21.82
N SER A 28 7.70 -12.82 22.33
CA SER A 28 7.97 -13.32 23.68
C SER A 28 6.97 -14.34 24.21
N LEU A 29 7.37 -15.63 24.24
CA LEU A 29 7.06 -16.58 25.32
C LEU A 29 8.23 -17.58 25.46
N GLU A 30 8.68 -17.77 26.70
CA GLU A 30 9.84 -18.56 27.16
C GLU A 30 9.46 -19.96 27.69
N LEU A 31 10.52 -20.72 28.09
CA LEU A 31 10.62 -21.92 28.95
C LEU A 31 10.45 -23.27 28.22
N GLY A 32 11.26 -24.32 28.42
CA GLY A 32 12.33 -24.68 29.36
C GLY A 32 12.66 -26.18 29.10
N SER A 33 13.86 -26.65 29.48
CA SER A 33 14.45 -27.95 29.14
C SER A 33 13.88 -29.16 29.92
N ALA A 34 13.79 -30.34 29.29
CA ALA A 34 14.02 -31.66 29.91
C ALA A 34 14.23 -32.75 28.84
N GLU A 35 15.24 -33.59 29.06
CA GLU A 35 15.67 -34.72 28.23
C GLU A 35 14.71 -35.92 28.34
N ALA A 36 14.38 -36.59 27.20
CA ALA A 36 14.08 -38.02 27.09
C ALA A 36 13.89 -38.42 25.60
N GLU A 37 14.57 -39.48 25.18
CA GLU A 37 14.61 -40.04 23.81
C GLU A 37 13.30 -40.79 23.43
N ASP A 38 12.65 -40.47 22.31
CA ASP A 38 11.57 -41.28 21.68
C ASP A 38 11.39 -40.92 20.16
N PRO A 39 11.00 -41.84 19.24
CA PRO A 39 11.27 -41.80 17.78
C PRO A 39 10.31 -40.92 16.94
N ALA A 40 9.73 -39.86 17.50
CA ALA A 40 8.88 -38.89 16.80
C ALA A 40 9.66 -37.80 16.02
N LEU A 41 10.99 -37.81 16.13
CA LEU A 41 11.88 -36.73 15.67
C LEU A 41 12.08 -36.69 14.15
N ALA A 42 11.76 -37.76 13.42
CA ALA A 42 11.94 -37.83 11.96
C ALA A 42 10.87 -37.04 11.18
N ALA A 43 9.61 -37.07 11.61
CA ALA A 43 8.52 -36.36 10.95
C ALA A 43 8.56 -34.84 11.22
N ALA A 44 8.89 -34.44 12.46
CA ALA A 44 9.03 -33.03 12.83
C ALA A 44 10.26 -32.37 12.17
N LYS A 45 11.37 -33.11 11.99
CA LYS A 45 12.55 -32.63 11.23
C LYS A 45 12.23 -32.40 9.75
N LYS A 46 11.39 -33.25 9.14
CA LYS A 46 11.01 -33.16 7.72
C LYS A 46 10.13 -31.92 7.43
N ILE A 47 9.13 -31.66 8.27
CA ILE A 47 8.26 -30.46 8.15
C ILE A 47 9.06 -29.16 8.37
N LYS A 48 10.01 -29.17 9.32
CA LYS A 48 10.85 -28.01 9.62
C LYS A 48 11.88 -27.71 8.52
N LEU A 49 12.38 -28.75 7.83
CA LEU A 49 13.25 -28.60 6.65
C LEU A 49 12.47 -28.04 5.46
N GLU A 50 11.28 -28.55 5.17
CA GLU A 50 10.46 -28.07 4.05
C GLU A 50 9.95 -26.63 4.26
N MET A 51 9.63 -26.24 5.50
CA MET A 51 9.34 -24.83 5.82
C MET A 51 10.57 -23.93 5.69
N LYS A 52 11.77 -24.42 6.05
CA LYS A 52 13.01 -23.66 5.95
C LYS A 52 13.43 -23.47 4.50
N GLU A 53 13.31 -24.51 3.68
CA GLU A 53 13.61 -24.46 2.24
C GLU A 53 12.61 -23.59 1.47
N LYS A 54 11.32 -23.61 1.85
CA LYS A 54 10.29 -22.73 1.28
C LYS A 54 10.46 -21.27 1.73
N LYS A 55 10.96 -21.03 2.95
CA LYS A 55 11.30 -19.69 3.49
C LYS A 55 12.57 -19.13 2.82
N GLU A 56 13.58 -19.96 2.59
CA GLU A 56 14.81 -19.60 1.87
C GLU A 56 14.54 -19.32 0.38
N LYS A 57 13.70 -20.13 -0.29
CA LYS A 57 13.28 -19.87 -1.68
C LYS A 57 12.44 -18.59 -1.80
N LYS A 58 11.55 -18.29 -0.84
CA LYS A 58 10.82 -17.01 -0.80
C LYS A 58 11.77 -15.82 -0.58
N HIS A 59 12.70 -15.95 0.36
CA HIS A 59 13.62 -14.87 0.70
C HIS A 59 14.60 -14.55 -0.45
N LYS A 60 15.05 -15.55 -1.21
CA LYS A 60 15.90 -15.32 -2.39
C LYS A 60 15.16 -14.60 -3.53
N VAL A 61 13.88 -14.91 -3.75
CA VAL A 61 13.05 -14.21 -4.76
C VAL A 61 12.87 -12.74 -4.37
N ASP A 62 12.64 -12.46 -3.08
CA ASP A 62 12.52 -11.09 -2.58
C ASP A 62 13.83 -10.28 -2.80
N GLU A 63 15.00 -10.88 -2.58
CA GLU A 63 16.30 -10.21 -2.81
C GLU A 63 16.56 -9.88 -4.29
N ASP A 64 16.26 -10.80 -5.20
CA ASP A 64 16.43 -10.57 -6.65
C ASP A 64 15.47 -9.47 -7.17
N GLU A 65 14.24 -9.43 -6.65
CA GLU A 65 13.28 -8.37 -6.97
C GLU A 65 13.72 -7.02 -6.40
N ILE A 66 14.24 -7.00 -5.16
CA ILE A 66 14.80 -5.80 -4.54
C ILE A 66 15.98 -5.28 -5.36
N GLN A 67 16.90 -6.14 -5.79
CA GLN A 67 18.06 -5.76 -6.59
C GLN A 67 17.66 -5.21 -7.96
N LYS A 68 16.74 -5.88 -8.67
CA LYS A 68 16.20 -5.38 -9.95
C LYS A 68 15.55 -4.01 -9.78
N MET A 69 14.77 -3.85 -8.72
CA MET A 69 14.14 -2.57 -8.39
C MET A 69 15.19 -1.50 -8.08
N GLN A 70 16.27 -1.85 -7.40
CA GLN A 70 17.35 -0.92 -7.04
C GLN A 70 18.11 -0.44 -8.29
N ILE A 71 18.45 -1.36 -9.20
CA ILE A 71 19.08 -1.04 -10.48
C ILE A 71 18.17 -0.10 -11.29
N LEU A 72 16.87 -0.42 -11.39
CA LEU A 72 15.93 0.41 -12.13
C LEU A 72 15.81 1.82 -11.52
N VAL A 73 15.61 1.91 -10.21
CA VAL A 73 15.50 3.17 -9.47
C VAL A 73 16.76 4.02 -9.60
N SER A 74 17.95 3.41 -9.68
CA SER A 74 19.22 4.11 -9.87
C SER A 74 19.39 4.73 -11.26
N SER A 75 18.60 4.29 -12.25
CA SER A 75 18.64 4.78 -13.64
C SER A 75 17.52 5.76 -14.00
N PHE A 76 16.67 6.12 -13.03
CA PHE A 76 15.58 7.08 -13.23
C PHE A 76 16.08 8.52 -13.34
N SER A 77 15.36 9.32 -14.14
CA SER A 77 15.48 10.77 -14.03
C SER A 77 14.97 11.24 -12.66
N GLU A 78 15.41 12.43 -12.21
CA GLU A 78 14.99 13.01 -10.93
C GLU A 78 13.45 13.11 -10.82
N GLU A 79 12.79 13.47 -11.92
CA GLU A 79 11.34 13.57 -11.99
C GLU A 79 10.65 12.19 -11.89
N GLN A 80 11.19 11.15 -12.55
CA GLN A 80 10.69 9.79 -12.46
C GLN A 80 10.88 9.20 -11.06
N LEU A 81 12.04 9.46 -10.44
CA LEU A 81 12.33 9.05 -9.08
C LEU A 81 11.33 9.65 -8.10
N ASN A 82 11.10 10.97 -8.17
CA ASN A 82 10.14 11.66 -7.32
C ASN A 82 8.71 11.09 -7.48
N ARG A 83 8.25 10.89 -8.73
CA ARG A 83 6.95 10.25 -8.99
C ARG A 83 6.86 8.83 -8.40
N TYR A 84 7.90 8.03 -8.58
CA TYR A 84 7.96 6.66 -8.05
C TYR A 84 7.97 6.64 -6.52
N GLU A 85 8.75 7.51 -5.88
CA GLU A 85 8.82 7.63 -4.43
C GLU A 85 7.46 7.99 -3.82
N MET A 86 6.75 8.94 -4.44
CA MET A 86 5.40 9.32 -4.05
C MET A 86 4.41 8.18 -4.25
N TYR A 87 4.45 7.47 -5.39
CA TYR A 87 3.62 6.30 -5.64
C TYR A 87 3.86 5.18 -4.60
N ARG A 88 5.13 4.83 -4.34
CA ARG A 88 5.50 3.74 -3.43
C ARG A 88 5.08 4.04 -1.99
N ARG A 89 5.29 5.27 -1.52
CA ARG A 89 4.96 5.69 -0.15
C ARG A 89 3.49 6.10 0.03
N SER A 90 2.73 6.32 -1.06
CA SER A 90 1.32 6.66 -0.97
C SER A 90 0.52 5.52 -0.32
N ALA A 91 -0.21 5.85 0.74
CA ALA A 91 -1.10 4.94 1.44
C ALA A 91 -2.21 5.71 2.14
N PHE A 92 -3.38 5.09 2.30
CA PHE A 92 -4.45 5.69 3.09
C PHE A 92 -4.15 5.58 4.59
N PRO A 93 -4.39 6.63 5.38
CA PRO A 93 -4.27 6.57 6.83
C PRO A 93 -5.22 5.52 7.41
N LYS A 94 -4.67 4.48 8.07
CA LYS A 94 -5.46 3.36 8.62
C LYS A 94 -6.58 3.83 9.56
N ALA A 95 -6.34 4.87 10.34
CA ALA A 95 -7.35 5.45 11.24
C ALA A 95 -8.55 6.03 10.49
N ALA A 96 -8.33 6.73 9.36
CA ALA A 96 -9.41 7.30 8.56
C ALA A 96 -10.26 6.19 7.91
N ILE A 97 -9.60 5.19 7.32
CA ILE A 97 -10.28 4.03 6.72
C ILE A 97 -11.06 3.25 7.78
N LYS A 98 -10.47 3.00 8.95
CA LYS A 98 -11.16 2.32 10.05
C LYS A 98 -12.41 3.08 10.49
N ARG A 99 -12.32 4.41 10.68
CA ARG A 99 -13.48 5.24 11.05
C ARG A 99 -14.56 5.20 9.98
N LEU A 100 -14.19 5.27 8.70
CA LEU A 100 -15.16 5.18 7.60
C LEU A 100 -15.88 3.83 7.58
N VAL A 101 -15.14 2.72 7.60
CA VAL A 101 -15.74 1.38 7.57
C VAL A 101 -16.61 1.15 8.80
N GLN A 102 -16.17 1.56 9.99
CA GLN A 102 -16.96 1.45 11.22
C GLN A 102 -18.23 2.30 11.18
N SER A 103 -18.17 3.50 10.60
CA SER A 103 -19.35 4.37 10.45
C SER A 103 -20.43 3.77 9.55
N ILE A 104 -20.05 2.90 8.62
CA ILE A 104 -20.96 2.22 7.70
C ILE A 104 -21.49 0.91 8.31
N THR A 105 -20.61 0.09 8.89
CA THR A 105 -21.00 -1.23 9.44
C THR A 105 -21.62 -1.15 10.83
N GLY A 106 -21.32 -0.11 11.61
CA GLY A 106 -21.78 0.05 12.99
C GLY A 106 -21.09 -0.88 14.01
N THR A 107 -20.09 -1.66 13.57
CA THR A 107 -19.38 -2.64 14.41
C THR A 107 -17.87 -2.39 14.45
N SER A 108 -17.16 -3.07 15.36
CA SER A 108 -15.70 -3.03 15.39
C SER A 108 -15.11 -3.76 14.18
N VAL A 109 -14.06 -3.19 13.58
CA VAL A 109 -13.42 -3.70 12.37
C VAL A 109 -11.98 -4.09 12.66
N SER A 110 -11.57 -5.27 12.17
CA SER A 110 -10.21 -5.78 12.34
C SER A 110 -9.19 -5.06 11.46
N GLN A 111 -7.92 -5.08 11.86
CA GLN A 111 -6.84 -4.43 11.12
C GLN A 111 -6.66 -5.01 9.71
N ASN A 112 -6.85 -6.32 9.53
CA ASN A 112 -6.71 -6.98 8.23
C ASN A 112 -7.74 -6.46 7.21
N VAL A 113 -8.97 -6.18 7.67
CA VAL A 113 -10.00 -5.56 6.82
C VAL A 113 -9.58 -4.15 6.41
N VAL A 114 -9.02 -3.37 7.35
CA VAL A 114 -8.51 -2.02 7.05
C VAL A 114 -7.36 -2.06 6.03
N ILE A 115 -6.45 -3.02 6.15
CA ILE A 115 -5.35 -3.22 5.18
C ILE A 115 -5.92 -3.59 3.80
N ALA A 116 -6.82 -4.56 3.73
CA ALA A 116 -7.44 -4.99 2.48
C ALA A 116 -8.21 -3.85 1.81
N MET A 117 -9.03 -3.12 2.56
CA MET A 117 -9.80 -1.99 2.03
C MET A 117 -8.89 -0.87 1.52
N SER A 118 -7.80 -0.57 2.24
CA SER A 118 -6.81 0.41 1.81
C SER A 118 -6.12 -0.02 0.51
N GLY A 119 -5.79 -1.31 0.38
CA GLY A 119 -5.17 -1.88 -0.81
C GLY A 119 -6.09 -1.79 -2.03
N ILE A 120 -7.34 -2.26 -1.91
CA ILE A 120 -8.34 -2.21 -2.98
C ILE A 120 -8.59 -0.76 -3.40
N SER A 121 -8.71 0.15 -2.44
CA SER A 121 -8.89 1.58 -2.71
C SER A 121 -7.70 2.18 -3.47
N LYS A 122 -6.47 1.75 -3.16
CA LYS A 122 -5.25 2.24 -3.85
C LYS A 122 -5.22 1.77 -5.31
N VAL A 123 -5.56 0.51 -5.55
CA VAL A 123 -5.69 -0.04 -6.92
C VAL A 123 -6.72 0.75 -7.71
N PHE A 124 -7.90 0.98 -7.12
CA PHE A 124 -8.95 1.76 -7.76
C PHE A 124 -8.50 3.19 -8.14
N VAL A 125 -7.80 3.88 -7.24
CA VAL A 125 -7.28 5.23 -7.55
C VAL A 125 -6.23 5.16 -8.67
N GLY A 126 -5.37 4.14 -8.67
CA GLY A 126 -4.39 3.90 -9.75
C GLY A 126 -5.06 3.78 -11.11
N GLU A 127 -6.02 2.87 -11.24
CA GLU A 127 -6.78 2.65 -12.49
C GLU A 127 -7.46 3.94 -13.00
N VAL A 128 -8.06 4.71 -12.08
CA VAL A 128 -8.73 5.98 -12.42
C VAL A 128 -7.73 7.03 -12.89
N VAL A 129 -6.58 7.15 -12.23
CA VAL A 129 -5.55 8.14 -12.60
C VAL A 129 -4.87 7.77 -13.92
N GLU A 130 -4.60 6.48 -14.16
CA GLU A 130 -4.06 5.99 -15.42
C GLU A 130 -5.02 6.31 -16.59
N GLU A 131 -6.31 5.96 -16.47
CA GLU A 131 -7.27 6.31 -17.52
C GLU A 131 -7.48 7.84 -17.65
N ALA A 132 -7.32 8.61 -16.58
CA ALA A 132 -7.38 10.06 -16.64
C ALA A 132 -6.19 10.67 -17.40
N LEU A 133 -4.99 10.10 -17.25
CA LEU A 133 -3.82 10.48 -18.04
C LEU A 133 -4.03 10.15 -19.52
N ASP A 134 -4.55 8.95 -19.83
CA ASP A 134 -4.94 8.56 -21.19
C ASP A 134 -5.95 9.53 -21.82
N VAL A 135 -6.95 9.98 -21.05
CA VAL A 135 -7.95 10.96 -21.53
C VAL A 135 -7.28 12.32 -21.79
N CYS A 136 -6.41 12.76 -20.88
CA CYS A 136 -5.68 14.03 -21.00
C CYS A 136 -4.81 14.04 -22.27
N GLU A 137 -4.05 12.97 -22.51
CA GLU A 137 -3.21 12.81 -23.70
C GLU A 137 -4.05 12.77 -24.98
N LYS A 138 -5.15 11.99 -25.00
CA LYS A 138 -6.07 11.91 -26.14
C LYS A 138 -6.74 13.23 -26.48
N TRP A 139 -6.86 14.14 -25.51
CA TRP A 139 -7.42 15.48 -25.71
C TRP A 139 -6.35 16.52 -26.06
N GLY A 140 -5.06 16.13 -26.10
CA GLY A 140 -3.95 17.03 -26.35
C GLY A 140 -3.71 18.02 -25.20
N GLU A 141 -4.21 17.72 -24.01
CA GLU A 141 -4.03 18.56 -22.82
C GLU A 141 -2.82 18.09 -22.01
N LEU A 142 -2.12 19.03 -21.40
CA LEU A 142 -0.99 18.74 -20.52
C LEU A 142 -1.45 18.66 -19.06
N PRO A 143 -0.74 17.91 -18.19
CA PRO A 143 -0.96 17.93 -16.75
C PRO A 143 -0.91 19.38 -16.22
N PRO A 144 -1.70 19.74 -15.19
CA PRO A 144 -2.35 18.86 -14.21
C PRO A 144 -3.71 18.29 -14.65
N LEU A 145 -4.05 17.10 -14.12
CA LEU A 145 -5.34 16.46 -14.36
C LEU A 145 -6.49 17.35 -13.86
N GLN A 146 -7.36 17.75 -14.78
CA GLN A 146 -8.54 18.53 -14.47
C GLN A 146 -9.72 17.63 -14.04
N PRO A 147 -10.71 18.17 -13.30
CA PRO A 147 -11.90 17.41 -12.91
C PRO A 147 -12.65 16.76 -14.10
N LYS A 148 -12.55 17.35 -15.30
CA LYS A 148 -13.14 16.77 -16.53
C LYS A 148 -12.45 15.46 -16.94
N HIS A 149 -11.12 15.36 -16.80
CA HIS A 149 -10.36 14.14 -17.09
C HIS A 149 -10.73 13.02 -16.13
N MET A 150 -10.81 13.33 -14.83
CA MET A 150 -11.19 12.36 -13.80
C MET A 150 -12.62 11.83 -13.99
N ARG A 151 -13.57 12.71 -14.32
CA ARG A 151 -14.96 12.30 -14.59
C ARG A 151 -15.08 11.41 -15.83
N GLU A 152 -14.38 11.78 -16.90
CA GLU A 152 -14.37 11.00 -18.14
C GLU A 152 -13.69 9.64 -17.95
N ALA A 153 -12.59 9.58 -17.19
CA ALA A 153 -11.92 8.33 -16.85
C ALA A 153 -12.87 7.36 -16.13
N VAL A 154 -13.54 7.82 -15.08
CA VAL A 154 -14.52 6.99 -14.34
C VAL A 154 -15.68 6.56 -15.25
N ARG A 155 -16.13 7.42 -16.17
CA ARG A 155 -17.19 7.07 -17.15
C ARG A 155 -16.73 5.93 -18.07
N ARG A 156 -15.49 5.99 -18.58
CA ARG A 156 -14.90 4.95 -19.45
C ARG A 156 -14.71 3.63 -18.71
N LEU A 157 -14.12 3.65 -17.52
CA LEU A 157 -13.90 2.47 -16.69
C LEU A 157 -15.22 1.75 -16.34
N LYS A 158 -16.29 2.51 -16.04
CA LYS A 158 -17.64 1.95 -15.84
C LYS A 158 -18.22 1.36 -17.11
N SER A 159 -18.02 2.00 -18.26
CA SER A 159 -18.55 1.53 -19.55
C SER A 159 -17.86 0.24 -20.02
N ARG A 160 -16.57 0.07 -19.68
CA ARG A 160 -15.79 -1.16 -19.94
C ARG A 160 -16.07 -2.28 -18.94
N GLY A 161 -16.86 -2.03 -17.89
CA GLY A 161 -17.14 -3.02 -16.84
C GLY A 161 -15.96 -3.31 -15.90
N GLN A 162 -14.93 -2.46 -15.89
CA GLN A 162 -13.77 -2.60 -15.01
C GLN A 162 -14.09 -2.13 -13.58
N ILE A 163 -14.99 -1.16 -13.44
CA ILE A 163 -15.56 -0.79 -12.13
C ILE A 163 -16.89 -1.54 -11.94
N PRO A 164 -17.05 -2.34 -10.87
CA PRO A 164 -18.29 -3.05 -10.60
C PRO A 164 -19.46 -2.05 -10.54
N ASN A 165 -20.48 -2.31 -11.37
CA ASN A 165 -21.63 -1.43 -11.50
C ASN A 165 -22.53 -1.55 -10.27
N SER A 166 -22.81 -0.43 -9.60
CA SER A 166 -23.70 -0.38 -8.43
C SER A 166 -25.19 -0.50 -8.78
N LYS A 167 -25.56 -0.53 -10.07
CA LYS A 167 -26.92 -0.82 -10.50
C LYS A 167 -27.23 -2.29 -10.17
N TYR A 168 -27.97 -2.51 -9.07
CA TYR A 168 -28.58 -3.80 -8.74
C TYR A 168 -29.25 -4.39 -9.98
N LYS A 169 -28.67 -5.45 -10.56
CA LYS A 169 -29.43 -6.34 -11.44
C LYS A 169 -30.28 -7.20 -10.51
N LYS A 170 -31.60 -7.00 -10.49
CA LYS A 170 -32.52 -7.95 -9.85
C LYS A 170 -32.31 -9.30 -10.53
N ILE A 171 -31.62 -10.21 -9.86
CA ILE A 171 -31.59 -11.62 -10.24
C ILE A 171 -32.89 -12.18 -9.65
N THR A 172 -33.94 -12.18 -10.46
CA THR A 172 -35.19 -12.87 -10.10
C THR A 172 -34.93 -14.36 -10.32
N PHE A 173 -34.82 -15.14 -9.25
CA PHE A 173 -34.87 -16.60 -9.35
C PHE A 173 -36.35 -16.98 -9.53
N HIS A 174 -36.68 -17.61 -10.66
CA HIS A 174 -37.98 -18.22 -10.95
C HIS A 174 -37.90 -19.73 -10.70
#